data_AF-A0A5C9A9K9-F1
#
_entry.id   AF-A0A5C9A9K9-F1
#
_cell.length_a   1.000
_cell.length_b   1.000
_cell.length_c   1.000
_cell.angle_alpha   90.00
_cell.angle_beta   90.00
_cell.angle_gamma   90.00
#
_symmetry.space_group_name_H-M   'P 1'
#
loop_
_entity.id
_entity.type
_entity.pdbx_description
1 polymer ?
#
loop_
_entity_poly.entity_id
_entity_poly.type
_entity_poly.pdbx_seq_one_letter_code
_entity_poly.pdbx_strand_id
1 'polypeptide(L)'
;AIQLRNLARYAGMASVKYISRMPEERRLAILTAFVKAQEISALDEAVDVLDMLILNITREAKKTGQKKRLRTLKDLDRAALLLARACALLLDEDTGDDLLRKTIFSSVPVARLAESVEKVNELARPQDTNFQDEMVEQYGRVRRFLPALLRDLHFRAAPDGEHTLAAIHYLAELNGSKKRILDDAPEHIISGPWKRLVYDAEGRIQRAGYSLCLLERLQDALRRRDIWLENSDRWGDPRQKLLQGEEWQAQRVPVCRALGHPTNGSKASVQLAARL
;
A
#
# COMPACT_ATOMS: atom_id res chain seq x y z
N ALA A 1 7.81 18.10 27.38
CA ALA A 1 6.70 17.26 26.87
C ALA A 1 5.63 16.92 27.93
N ILE A 2 6.00 16.39 29.11
CA ILE A 2 5.03 15.92 30.13
C ILE A 2 4.12 17.04 30.66
N GLN A 3 4.67 18.23 30.95
CA GLN A 3 3.88 19.38 31.40
C GLN A 3 2.85 19.84 30.36
N LEU A 4 3.22 19.84 29.08
CA LEU A 4 2.35 20.23 27.96
C LEU A 4 1.15 19.28 27.81
N ARG A 5 1.38 17.96 27.91
CA ARG A 5 0.31 16.96 27.92
C ARG A 5 -0.62 17.09 29.13
N ASN A 6 -0.07 17.42 30.30
CA ASN A 6 -0.88 17.62 31.50
C ASN A 6 -1.77 18.86 31.38
N LEU A 7 -1.26 19.97 30.83
CA LEU A 7 -2.05 21.17 30.54
C LEU A 7 -3.15 20.90 29.50
N ALA A 8 -2.84 20.16 28.45
CA ALA A 8 -3.82 19.78 27.43
C ALA A 8 -4.93 18.89 28.00
N ARG A 9 -4.58 17.89 28.81
CA ARG A 9 -5.55 17.02 29.49
C ARG A 9 -6.44 17.82 30.42
N TYR A 10 -5.85 18.74 31.17
CA TYR A 10 -6.58 19.65 32.04
C TYR A 10 -7.59 20.50 31.26
N ALA A 11 -7.17 21.07 30.12
CA ALA A 11 -8.07 21.83 29.25
C ALA A 11 -9.26 20.99 28.77
N GLY A 12 -9.03 19.72 28.40
CA GLY A 12 -10.09 18.82 27.93
C GLY A 12 -11.10 18.41 29.01
N MET A 13 -10.73 18.51 30.29
CA MET A 13 -11.61 18.20 31.43
C MET A 13 -12.29 19.44 32.03
N ALA A 14 -11.70 20.63 31.85
CA ALA A 14 -12.19 21.86 32.44
C ALA A 14 -13.36 22.47 31.66
N SER A 15 -14.30 23.11 32.35
CA SER A 15 -15.39 23.82 31.68
C SER A 15 -14.91 25.09 30.98
N VAL A 16 -15.55 25.42 29.86
CA VAL A 16 -15.27 26.67 29.11
C VAL A 16 -15.40 27.91 29.99
N LYS A 17 -16.43 27.96 30.86
CA LYS A 17 -16.63 29.06 31.82
C LYS A 17 -15.44 29.21 32.77
N TYR A 18 -14.89 28.10 33.26
CA TYR A 18 -13.74 28.13 34.15
C TYR A 18 -12.47 28.61 33.44
N ILE A 19 -12.19 28.11 32.23
CA ILE A 19 -11.05 28.55 31.41
C ILE A 19 -11.16 30.04 31.06
N SER A 20 -12.36 30.54 30.75
CA SER A 20 -12.58 31.94 30.37
C SER A 20 -12.20 32.95 31.47
N ARG A 21 -12.33 32.54 32.74
CA ARG A 21 -12.06 33.37 33.93
C ARG A 21 -10.61 33.33 34.40
N MET A 22 -9.74 32.53 33.77
CA MET A 22 -8.33 32.46 34.12
C MET A 22 -7.59 33.75 33.75
N PRO A 23 -6.47 34.06 34.44
CA PRO A 23 -5.51 35.04 33.96
C PRO A 23 -5.10 34.75 32.51
N GLU A 24 -4.90 35.79 31.72
CA GLU A 24 -4.69 35.70 30.27
C GLU A 24 -3.54 34.76 29.90
N GLU A 25 -2.38 34.92 30.55
CA GLU A 25 -1.20 34.07 30.31
C GLU A 25 -1.49 32.58 30.54
N ARG A 26 -2.18 32.25 31.64
CA ARG A 26 -2.54 30.87 31.98
C ARG A 26 -3.56 30.32 30.99
N ARG A 27 -4.54 31.13 30.60
CA ARG A 27 -5.56 30.76 29.59
C ARG A 27 -4.90 30.45 28.25
N LEU A 28 -4.01 31.32 27.78
CA LEU A 28 -3.27 31.14 26.53
C LEU A 28 -2.39 29.89 26.58
N ALA A 29 -1.66 29.67 27.66
CA ALA A 29 -0.82 28.48 27.83
C ALA A 29 -1.64 27.18 27.76
N ILE A 30 -2.79 27.13 28.45
CA ILE A 30 -3.66 25.94 28.47
C ILE A 30 -4.31 25.70 27.11
N LEU A 31 -4.85 26.74 26.46
CA LEU A 31 -5.49 26.61 25.15
C LEU A 31 -4.49 26.24 24.06
N THR A 32 -3.28 26.81 24.09
CA THR A 32 -2.22 26.47 23.14
C THR A 32 -1.78 25.02 23.32
N ALA A 33 -1.60 24.58 24.58
CA ALA A 33 -1.31 23.18 24.89
C ALA A 33 -2.40 22.23 24.40
N PHE A 34 -3.67 22.61 24.58
CA PHE A 34 -4.82 21.84 24.10
C PHE A 34 -4.84 21.72 22.58
N VAL A 35 -4.75 22.85 21.86
CA VAL A 35 -4.75 22.86 20.38
C VAL A 35 -3.61 22.01 19.85
N LYS A 36 -2.39 22.13 20.41
CA LYS A 36 -1.26 21.31 19.99
C LYS A 36 -1.46 19.82 20.27
N ALA A 37 -2.03 19.44 21.41
CA ALA A 37 -2.33 18.04 21.67
C ALA A 37 -3.43 17.49 20.74
N GLN A 38 -4.45 18.30 20.42
CA GLN A 38 -5.52 17.91 19.51
C GLN A 38 -5.03 17.82 18.06
N GLU A 39 -4.14 18.71 17.62
CA GLU A 39 -3.49 18.65 16.31
C GLU A 39 -2.75 17.32 16.13
N ILE A 40 -1.93 16.93 17.12
CA ILE A 40 -1.21 15.65 17.11
C ILE A 40 -2.18 14.47 17.09
N SER A 41 -3.23 14.49 17.92
CA SER A 41 -4.24 13.40 17.97
C SER A 41 -5.00 13.26 16.67
N ALA A 42 -5.48 14.37 16.11
CA ALA A 42 -6.22 14.39 14.85
C ALA A 42 -5.35 13.89 13.69
N LEU A 43 -4.06 14.23 13.69
CA LEU A 43 -3.11 13.74 12.70
C LEU A 43 -2.91 12.23 12.81
N ASP A 44 -2.68 11.72 14.04
CA ASP A 44 -2.53 10.30 14.30
C ASP A 44 -3.78 9.50 13.88
N GLU A 45 -4.96 10.00 14.25
CA GLU A 45 -6.26 9.41 13.90
C GLU A 45 -6.51 9.42 12.39
N ALA A 46 -6.15 10.50 11.68
CA ALA A 46 -6.28 10.57 10.23
C ALA A 46 -5.44 9.50 9.53
N VAL A 47 -4.23 9.25 10.00
CA VAL A 47 -3.33 8.21 9.44
C VAL A 47 -3.78 6.81 9.85
N ASP A 48 -4.32 6.62 11.06
CA ASP A 48 -4.95 5.35 11.46
C ASP A 48 -6.14 5.01 10.55
N VAL A 49 -6.99 6.00 10.26
CA VAL A 49 -8.12 5.84 9.31
C VAL A 49 -7.61 5.53 7.92
N LEU A 50 -6.54 6.19 7.45
CA LEU A 50 -5.89 5.87 6.17
C LEU A 50 -5.45 4.39 6.13
N ASP A 51 -4.73 3.92 7.14
CA ASP A 51 -4.24 2.54 7.20
C ASP A 51 -5.40 1.53 7.14
N MET A 52 -6.48 1.81 7.88
CA MET A 52 -7.72 1.00 7.83
C MET A 52 -8.40 1.06 6.45
N LEU A 53 -8.46 2.21 5.80
CA LEU A 53 -9.06 2.38 4.48
C LEU A 53 -8.30 1.60 3.42
N ILE A 54 -6.96 1.65 3.41
CA ILE A 54 -6.13 0.90 2.47
C ILE A 54 -6.36 -0.61 2.65
N LEU A 55 -6.37 -1.09 3.89
CA LEU A 55 -6.65 -2.49 4.21
C LEU A 55 -8.05 -2.92 3.73
N ASN A 56 -9.06 -2.07 3.90
CA ASN A 56 -10.43 -2.34 3.46
C ASN A 56 -10.56 -2.34 1.93
N ILE A 57 -9.88 -1.42 1.23
CA ILE A 57 -9.76 -1.43 -0.24
C ILE A 57 -9.19 -2.76 -0.71
N THR A 58 -8.11 -3.22 -0.07
CA THR A 58 -7.47 -4.49 -0.40
C THR A 58 -8.40 -5.69 -0.21
N ARG A 59 -9.11 -5.72 0.91
CA ARG A 59 -10.11 -6.77 1.22
C ARG A 59 -11.26 -6.78 0.21
N GLU A 60 -11.78 -5.63 -0.17
CA GLU A 60 -12.93 -5.53 -1.07
C GLU A 60 -12.58 -5.91 -2.51
N ALA A 61 -11.38 -5.57 -3.00
CA ALA A 61 -10.91 -6.08 -4.29
C ALA A 61 -10.74 -7.60 -4.27
N LYS A 62 -10.12 -8.17 -3.21
CA LYS A 62 -9.96 -9.62 -3.06
C LYS A 62 -11.31 -10.34 -3.05
N LYS A 63 -12.28 -9.80 -2.30
CA LYS A 63 -13.65 -10.33 -2.23
C LYS A 63 -14.36 -10.25 -3.58
N THR A 64 -14.19 -9.15 -4.31
CA THR A 64 -14.73 -8.99 -5.67
C THR A 64 -14.10 -9.99 -6.64
N GLY A 65 -12.78 -10.16 -6.59
CA GLY A 65 -12.05 -11.13 -7.41
C GLY A 65 -12.49 -12.56 -7.14
N GLN A 66 -12.62 -12.94 -5.86
CA GLN A 66 -13.15 -14.25 -5.46
C GLN A 66 -14.58 -14.49 -5.99
N LYS A 67 -15.47 -13.50 -5.87
CA LYS A 67 -16.84 -13.61 -6.39
C LYS A 67 -16.88 -13.76 -7.91
N LYS A 68 -16.07 -12.99 -8.65
CA LYS A 68 -15.94 -13.11 -10.10
C LYS A 68 -15.42 -14.49 -10.49
N ARG A 69 -14.36 -14.96 -9.82
CA ARG A 69 -13.76 -16.28 -10.07
C ARG A 69 -14.75 -17.42 -9.85
N LEU A 70 -15.53 -17.38 -8.77
CA LEU A 70 -16.54 -18.40 -8.49
C LEU A 70 -17.66 -18.42 -9.55
N ARG A 71 -18.04 -17.26 -10.08
CA ARG A 71 -19.06 -17.17 -11.14
C ARG A 71 -18.59 -17.78 -12.47
N THR A 72 -17.32 -17.57 -12.82
CA THR A 72 -16.75 -18.04 -14.09
C THR A 72 -16.16 -19.45 -14.02
N LEU A 73 -16.14 -20.07 -12.84
CA LEU A 73 -15.49 -21.38 -12.64
C LEU A 73 -16.13 -22.48 -13.50
N LYS A 74 -17.47 -22.50 -13.58
CA LYS A 74 -18.19 -23.47 -14.40
C LYS A 74 -17.92 -23.31 -15.90
N ASP A 75 -17.78 -22.07 -16.37
CA ASP A 75 -17.49 -21.79 -17.78
C ASP A 75 -16.05 -22.22 -18.12
N LEU A 76 -15.11 -21.97 -17.19
CA LEU A 76 -13.73 -22.43 -17.31
C LEU A 76 -13.65 -23.97 -17.32
N ASP A 77 -14.33 -24.65 -16.39
CA ASP A 77 -14.36 -26.11 -16.33
C ASP A 77 -14.91 -26.71 -17.62
N ARG A 78 -16.00 -26.14 -18.16
CA ARG A 78 -16.60 -26.58 -19.42
C ARG A 78 -15.63 -26.45 -20.59
N ALA A 79 -14.96 -25.31 -20.71
CA ALA A 79 -13.98 -25.07 -21.77
C ALA A 79 -12.76 -25.99 -21.62
N ALA A 80 -12.25 -26.14 -20.40
CA ALA A 80 -11.10 -27.00 -20.10
C ALA A 80 -11.38 -28.47 -20.38
N LEU A 81 -12.57 -29.00 -20.01
CA LEU A 81 -12.95 -30.38 -20.31
C LEU A 81 -13.07 -30.65 -21.82
N LEU A 82 -13.58 -29.68 -22.59
CA LEU A 82 -13.68 -29.80 -24.03
C LEU A 82 -12.28 -29.81 -24.69
N LEU A 83 -11.38 -28.93 -24.24
CA LEU A 83 -9.99 -28.91 -24.69
C LEU A 83 -9.24 -30.18 -24.28
N ALA A 84 -9.44 -30.69 -23.07
CA ALA A 84 -8.84 -31.94 -22.61
C ALA A 84 -9.27 -33.12 -23.49
N ARG A 85 -10.54 -33.18 -23.92
CA ARG A 85 -11.03 -34.19 -24.86
C ARG A 85 -10.35 -34.07 -26.22
N ALA A 86 -10.15 -32.86 -26.73
CA ALA A 86 -9.44 -32.64 -27.99
C ALA A 86 -7.96 -33.02 -27.88
N CYS A 87 -7.30 -32.66 -26.78
CA CYS A 87 -5.91 -33.02 -26.52
C CYS A 87 -5.71 -34.53 -26.31
N ALA A 88 -6.68 -35.24 -25.71
CA ALA A 88 -6.61 -36.69 -25.56
C ALA A 88 -6.55 -37.40 -26.93
N LEU A 89 -7.29 -36.90 -27.92
CA LEU A 89 -7.20 -37.40 -29.30
C LEU A 89 -5.87 -37.04 -29.98
N LEU A 90 -5.25 -35.93 -29.58
CA LEU A 90 -3.93 -35.52 -30.08
C LEU A 90 -2.79 -36.37 -29.53
N LEU A 91 -2.98 -36.95 -28.34
CA LEU A 91 -2.02 -37.84 -27.67
C LEU A 91 -2.20 -39.32 -28.05
N ASP A 92 -3.20 -39.64 -28.88
CA ASP A 92 -3.50 -40.99 -29.32
C ASP A 92 -2.58 -41.39 -30.50
N GLU A 93 -1.58 -42.23 -30.21
CA GLU A 93 -0.58 -42.67 -31.21
C GLU A 93 -1.15 -43.64 -32.27
N ASP A 94 -2.35 -44.19 -32.06
CA ASP A 94 -3.01 -45.08 -33.02
C ASP A 94 -3.63 -44.31 -34.21
N THR A 95 -3.77 -42.99 -34.09
CA THR A 95 -4.31 -42.13 -35.15
C THR A 95 -3.19 -41.54 -36.00
N GLY A 96 -3.14 -41.89 -37.29
CA GLY A 96 -2.17 -41.30 -38.23
C GLY A 96 -2.23 -39.77 -38.29
N ASP A 97 -1.06 -39.12 -38.34
CA ASP A 97 -0.88 -37.66 -38.33
C ASP A 97 -1.71 -36.93 -39.40
N ASP A 98 -1.89 -37.56 -40.57
CA ASP A 98 -2.63 -37.03 -41.71
C ASP A 98 -4.16 -36.99 -41.48
N LEU A 99 -4.65 -37.82 -40.57
CA LEU A 99 -6.07 -37.92 -40.20
C LEU A 99 -6.39 -37.20 -38.88
N LEU A 100 -5.39 -36.97 -38.02
CA LEU A 100 -5.53 -36.42 -36.68
C LEU A 100 -6.43 -35.16 -36.61
N ARG A 101 -6.17 -34.17 -37.48
CA ARG A 101 -6.97 -32.93 -37.52
C ARG A 101 -8.43 -33.18 -37.88
N LYS A 102 -8.70 -34.09 -38.82
CA LYS A 102 -10.06 -34.46 -39.22
C LYS A 102 -10.77 -35.23 -38.10
N THR A 103 -10.06 -36.13 -37.42
CA THR A 103 -10.57 -36.88 -36.27
C THR A 103 -10.95 -35.95 -35.12
N ILE A 104 -10.08 -34.99 -34.77
CA ILE A 104 -10.36 -33.99 -33.73
C ILE A 104 -11.60 -33.15 -34.09
N PHE A 105 -11.68 -32.64 -35.33
CA PHE A 105 -12.79 -31.79 -35.76
C PHE A 105 -14.12 -32.52 -35.94
N SER A 106 -14.06 -33.83 -36.16
CA SER A 106 -15.25 -34.70 -36.20
C SER A 106 -15.80 -34.94 -34.79
N SER A 107 -14.93 -35.08 -33.80
CA SER A 107 -15.30 -35.25 -32.38
C SER A 107 -15.71 -33.93 -31.71
N VAL A 108 -15.02 -32.84 -32.06
CA VAL A 108 -15.21 -31.51 -31.49
C VAL A 108 -15.30 -30.48 -32.62
N PRO A 109 -16.48 -29.88 -32.88
CA PRO A 109 -16.62 -28.88 -33.93
C PRO A 109 -15.65 -27.71 -33.78
N VAL A 110 -15.06 -27.26 -34.88
CA VAL A 110 -14.03 -26.18 -34.90
C VAL A 110 -14.50 -24.93 -34.17
N ALA A 111 -15.76 -24.52 -34.37
CA ALA A 111 -16.34 -23.35 -33.70
C ALA A 111 -16.37 -23.49 -32.17
N ARG A 112 -16.72 -24.68 -31.66
CA ARG A 112 -16.75 -24.99 -30.22
C ARG A 112 -15.34 -25.02 -29.64
N LEU A 113 -14.37 -25.52 -30.41
CA LEU A 113 -12.96 -25.55 -30.02
C LEU A 113 -12.41 -24.12 -29.91
N ALA A 114 -12.65 -23.28 -30.93
CA ALA A 114 -12.26 -21.88 -30.93
C ALA A 114 -12.89 -21.10 -29.75
N GLU A 115 -14.19 -21.26 -29.53
CA GLU A 115 -14.90 -20.67 -28.37
C GLU A 115 -14.29 -21.10 -27.04
N SER A 116 -13.91 -22.39 -26.90
CA SER A 116 -13.30 -22.90 -25.67
C SER A 116 -11.89 -22.35 -25.46
N VAL A 117 -11.10 -22.19 -26.53
CA VAL A 117 -9.78 -21.53 -26.47
C VAL A 117 -9.93 -20.07 -26.05
N GLU A 118 -10.83 -19.31 -26.67
CA GLU A 118 -11.11 -17.93 -26.28
C GLU A 118 -11.56 -17.84 -24.81
N LYS A 119 -12.43 -18.75 -24.37
CA LYS A 119 -12.94 -18.76 -23.00
C LYS A 119 -11.87 -19.07 -21.97
N VAL A 120 -10.96 -20.01 -22.26
CA VAL A 120 -9.81 -20.26 -21.39
C VAL A 120 -8.86 -19.07 -21.40
N ASN A 121 -8.57 -18.45 -22.54
CA ASN A 121 -7.71 -17.27 -22.60
C ASN A 121 -8.31 -16.06 -21.85
N GLU A 122 -9.64 -15.92 -21.86
CA GLU A 122 -10.36 -14.88 -21.11
C GLU A 122 -10.31 -15.14 -19.59
N LEU A 123 -10.54 -16.38 -19.17
CA LEU A 123 -10.79 -16.72 -17.77
C LEU A 123 -9.57 -17.24 -17.01
N ALA A 124 -8.60 -17.82 -17.70
CA ALA A 124 -7.36 -18.30 -17.08
C ALA A 124 -6.52 -17.09 -16.66
N ARG A 125 -6.11 -17.09 -15.39
CA ARG A 125 -5.19 -16.09 -14.84
C ARG A 125 -3.88 -16.79 -14.51
N PRO A 126 -2.71 -16.18 -14.79
CA PRO A 126 -1.43 -16.63 -14.24
C PRO A 126 -1.51 -16.68 -12.70
N GLN A 127 -0.79 -17.60 -12.07
CA GLN A 127 -0.87 -17.84 -10.62
C GLN A 127 -0.59 -16.57 -9.77
N ASP A 128 0.17 -15.62 -10.32
CA ASP A 128 0.56 -14.38 -9.63
C ASP A 128 -0.46 -13.24 -9.75
N THR A 129 -1.51 -13.37 -10.57
CA THR A 129 -2.44 -12.27 -10.90
C THR A 129 -3.83 -12.50 -10.32
N ASN A 130 -3.96 -12.48 -8.99
CA ASN A 130 -5.22 -12.91 -8.36
C ASN A 130 -6.33 -11.84 -8.32
N PHE A 131 -6.01 -10.56 -8.15
CA PHE A 131 -7.03 -9.51 -7.92
C PHE A 131 -6.63 -8.11 -8.42
N GLN A 132 -5.66 -8.04 -9.34
CA GLN A 132 -5.10 -6.78 -9.82
C GLN A 132 -6.13 -5.94 -10.59
N ASP A 133 -6.90 -6.54 -11.49
CA ASP A 133 -7.95 -5.80 -12.21
C ASP A 133 -9.03 -5.27 -11.24
N GLU A 134 -9.38 -6.07 -10.23
CA GLU A 134 -10.31 -5.68 -9.18
C GLU A 134 -9.76 -4.58 -8.24
N MET A 135 -8.44 -4.38 -8.17
CA MET A 135 -7.84 -3.22 -7.50
C MET A 135 -8.19 -1.92 -8.21
N VAL A 136 -8.09 -1.90 -9.54
CA VAL A 136 -8.37 -0.71 -10.35
C VAL A 136 -9.83 -0.29 -10.19
N GLU A 137 -10.74 -1.25 -10.01
CA GLU A 137 -12.16 -0.96 -9.69
C GLU A 137 -12.33 -0.18 -8.38
N GLN A 138 -11.38 -0.27 -7.45
CA GLN A 138 -11.40 0.49 -6.19
C GLN A 138 -10.86 1.92 -6.34
N TYR A 139 -10.28 2.29 -7.49
CA TYR A 139 -9.69 3.61 -7.71
C TYR A 139 -10.71 4.74 -7.46
N GLY A 140 -12.00 4.51 -7.76
CA GLY A 140 -13.06 5.47 -7.47
C GLY A 140 -13.15 5.88 -6.00
N ARG A 141 -12.83 4.96 -5.06
CA ARG A 141 -12.77 5.25 -3.62
C ARG A 141 -11.53 6.08 -3.28
N VAL A 142 -10.38 5.66 -3.80
CA VAL A 142 -9.08 6.32 -3.61
C VAL A 142 -9.10 7.76 -4.09
N ARG A 143 -9.63 7.99 -5.29
CA ARG A 143 -9.71 9.32 -5.93
C ARG A 143 -10.46 10.35 -5.08
N ARG A 144 -11.36 9.92 -4.17
CA ARG A 144 -12.16 10.84 -3.34
C ARG A 144 -11.37 11.45 -2.19
N PHE A 145 -10.38 10.75 -1.65
CA PHE A 145 -9.65 11.21 -0.45
C PHE A 145 -8.18 11.48 -0.71
N LEU A 146 -7.55 10.74 -1.65
CA LEU A 146 -6.11 10.84 -1.91
C LEU A 146 -5.63 12.28 -2.17
N PRO A 147 -6.34 13.12 -2.97
CA PRO A 147 -5.83 14.47 -3.23
C PRO A 147 -5.89 15.40 -2.01
N ALA A 148 -6.86 15.23 -1.11
CA ALA A 148 -6.90 15.99 0.15
C ALA A 148 -5.80 15.51 1.09
N LEU A 149 -5.63 14.19 1.19
CA LEU A 149 -4.60 13.57 2.01
C LEU A 149 -3.19 14.03 1.63
N LEU A 150 -2.83 13.99 0.35
CA LEU A 150 -1.49 14.38 -0.11
C LEU A 150 -1.23 15.89 0.02
N ARG A 151 -2.28 16.71 0.12
CA ARG A 151 -2.18 18.16 0.32
C ARG A 151 -2.04 18.53 1.79
N ASP A 152 -2.86 17.89 2.64
CA ASP A 152 -3.01 18.31 4.03
C ASP A 152 -2.00 17.58 4.95
N LEU A 153 -1.56 16.37 4.58
CA LEU A 153 -0.55 15.62 5.33
C LEU A 153 0.86 15.91 4.80
N HIS A 154 1.72 16.37 5.70
CA HIS A 154 3.10 16.72 5.40
C HIS A 154 4.03 15.56 5.80
N PHE A 155 4.42 14.79 4.78
CA PHE A 155 5.30 13.64 4.95
C PHE A 155 6.77 14.02 4.91
N ARG A 156 7.57 13.27 5.67
CA ARG A 156 9.03 13.25 5.63
C ARG A 156 9.50 11.82 5.40
N ALA A 157 10.73 11.68 4.92
CA ALA A 157 11.28 10.38 4.56
C ALA A 157 12.68 10.15 5.14
N ALA A 158 12.95 8.89 5.46
CA ALA A 158 14.29 8.34 5.64
C ALA A 158 14.85 8.01 4.25
N PRO A 159 16.14 7.68 4.10
CA PRO A 159 16.72 7.34 2.80
C PRO A 159 15.88 6.31 2.02
N ASP A 160 15.42 5.24 2.67
CA ASP A 160 14.61 4.19 2.04
C ASP A 160 13.18 4.64 1.64
N GLY A 161 12.72 5.79 2.16
CA GLY A 161 11.41 6.38 1.88
C GLY A 161 11.42 7.44 0.78
N GLU A 162 12.59 7.89 0.31
CA GLU A 162 12.72 9.04 -0.60
C GLU A 162 11.96 8.86 -1.91
N HIS A 163 12.02 7.67 -2.52
CA HIS A 163 11.28 7.36 -3.74
C HIS A 163 9.76 7.44 -3.54
N THR A 164 9.27 7.02 -2.38
CA THR A 164 7.85 7.11 -2.04
C THR A 164 7.45 8.57 -1.81
N LEU A 165 8.29 9.36 -1.12
CA LEU A 165 8.06 10.78 -0.91
C LEU A 165 8.04 11.57 -2.23
N ALA A 166 8.92 11.26 -3.18
CA ALA A 166 8.92 11.87 -4.51
C ALA A 166 7.59 11.61 -5.25
N ALA A 167 7.07 10.39 -5.18
CA ALA A 167 5.78 10.04 -5.77
C ALA A 167 4.58 10.73 -5.08
N ILE A 168 4.64 10.93 -3.75
CA ILE A 168 3.67 11.73 -2.99
C ILE A 168 3.64 13.16 -3.54
N HIS A 169 4.80 13.81 -3.62
CA HIS A 169 4.91 15.19 -4.11
C HIS A 169 4.41 15.32 -5.54
N TYR A 170 4.83 14.42 -6.43
CA TYR A 170 4.36 14.37 -7.81
C TYR A 170 2.83 14.32 -7.92
N LEU A 171 2.17 13.42 -7.17
CA LEU A 171 0.71 13.34 -7.19
C LEU A 171 0.01 14.51 -6.48
N ALA A 172 0.66 15.12 -5.49
CA ALA A 172 0.18 16.33 -4.81
C ALA A 172 0.20 17.54 -5.74
N GLU A 173 1.22 17.69 -6.58
CA GLU A 173 1.31 18.76 -7.59
C GLU A 173 0.23 18.63 -8.66
N LEU A 174 -0.17 17.40 -9.00
CA LEU A 174 -1.25 17.10 -9.93
C LEU A 174 -2.66 17.18 -9.31
N ASN A 175 -2.79 17.75 -8.12
CA ASN A 175 -4.08 17.91 -7.45
C ASN A 175 -5.02 18.78 -8.29
N GLY A 176 -6.27 18.34 -8.47
CA GLY A 176 -7.25 18.99 -9.36
C GLY A 176 -7.13 18.63 -10.86
N SER A 177 -5.99 18.11 -11.33
CA SER A 177 -5.85 17.62 -12.71
C SER A 177 -6.74 16.40 -12.95
N LYS A 178 -7.39 16.33 -14.12
CA LYS A 178 -8.17 15.17 -14.58
C LYS A 178 -7.40 14.28 -15.56
N LYS A 179 -6.10 14.52 -15.75
CA LYS A 179 -5.23 13.70 -16.62
C LYS A 179 -5.31 12.23 -16.18
N ARG A 180 -5.59 11.36 -17.15
CA ARG A 180 -5.63 9.90 -16.97
C ARG A 180 -4.25 9.26 -17.13
N ILE A 181 -3.46 9.83 -18.03
CA ILE A 181 -2.07 9.44 -18.29
C ILE A 181 -1.19 10.44 -17.56
N LEU A 182 -0.18 9.92 -16.86
CA LEU A 182 0.79 10.66 -16.10
C LEU A 182 2.07 10.81 -16.94
N ASP A 183 2.58 12.04 -17.01
CA ASP A 183 3.80 12.39 -17.71
C ASP A 183 4.92 12.51 -16.66
N ASP A 184 6.08 11.89 -16.90
CA ASP A 184 7.27 11.96 -16.03
C ASP A 184 7.02 11.53 -14.55
N ALA A 185 6.17 10.53 -14.33
CA ALA A 185 5.90 10.04 -12.98
C ALA A 185 7.07 9.21 -12.42
N PRO A 186 7.46 9.37 -11.14
CA PRO A 186 8.51 8.58 -10.52
C PRO A 186 8.23 7.06 -10.55
N GLU A 187 9.07 6.29 -11.23
CA GLU A 187 8.80 4.86 -11.47
C GLU A 187 9.36 3.92 -10.41
N HIS A 188 10.30 4.38 -9.56
CA HIS A 188 10.97 3.55 -8.56
C HIS A 188 10.03 2.85 -7.56
N ILE A 189 8.83 3.40 -7.35
CA ILE A 189 7.81 2.82 -6.46
C ILE A 189 7.06 1.64 -7.10
N ILE A 190 7.17 1.47 -8.43
CA ILE A 190 6.41 0.49 -9.21
C ILE A 190 7.12 -0.87 -9.13
N SER A 191 6.61 -1.74 -8.25
CA SER A 191 7.12 -3.12 -8.14
C SER A 191 6.56 -4.01 -9.26
N GLY A 192 7.18 -5.18 -9.46
CA GLY A 192 6.79 -6.15 -10.50
C GLY A 192 5.28 -6.42 -10.61
N PRO A 193 4.59 -6.73 -9.50
CA PRO A 193 3.14 -6.93 -9.50
C PRO A 193 2.33 -5.72 -9.98
N TRP A 194 2.82 -4.49 -9.76
CA TRP A 194 2.09 -3.28 -10.14
C TRP A 194 2.25 -2.89 -11.60
N LYS A 195 3.30 -3.36 -12.30
CA LYS A 195 3.59 -2.95 -13.68
C LYS A 195 2.38 -3.09 -14.61
N ARG A 196 1.65 -4.21 -14.54
CA ARG A 196 0.48 -4.46 -15.40
C ARG A 196 -0.68 -3.48 -15.14
N LEU A 197 -0.79 -2.95 -13.93
CA LEU A 197 -1.84 -1.99 -13.57
C LEU A 197 -1.45 -0.55 -13.84
N VAL A 198 -0.14 -0.28 -13.76
CA VAL A 198 0.41 1.07 -13.88
C VAL A 198 0.67 1.40 -15.34
N TYR A 199 1.22 0.50 -16.14
CA TYR A 199 1.51 0.76 -17.56
C TYR A 199 0.36 0.27 -18.45
N ASP A 200 0.01 1.07 -19.46
CA ASP A 200 -0.82 0.62 -20.57
C ASP A 200 -0.02 -0.17 -21.63
N ALA A 201 -0.68 -0.57 -22.72
CA ALA A 201 -0.06 -1.32 -23.81
C ALA A 201 1.05 -0.54 -24.52
N GLU A 202 0.99 0.80 -24.47
CA GLU A 202 2.00 1.70 -25.03
C GLU A 202 3.10 2.07 -24.03
N GLY A 203 3.09 1.49 -22.82
CA GLY A 203 4.07 1.77 -21.77
C GLY A 203 3.84 3.09 -21.03
N ARG A 204 2.68 3.73 -21.18
CA ARG A 204 2.35 5.00 -20.52
C ARG A 204 1.76 4.75 -19.14
N ILE A 205 2.04 5.65 -18.21
CA ILE A 205 1.64 5.50 -16.80
C ILE A 205 0.19 5.93 -16.62
N GLN A 206 -0.67 4.98 -16.27
CA GLN A 206 -2.06 5.21 -15.91
C GLN A 206 -2.17 5.71 -14.46
N ARG A 207 -2.84 6.85 -14.28
CA ARG A 207 -3.05 7.47 -12.97
C ARG A 207 -3.74 6.55 -11.98
N ALA A 208 -4.70 5.74 -12.43
CA ALA A 208 -5.46 4.84 -11.56
C ALA A 208 -4.55 3.81 -10.89
N GLY A 209 -3.78 3.06 -11.69
CA GLY A 209 -2.80 2.09 -11.21
C GLY A 209 -1.71 2.75 -10.37
N TYR A 210 -1.16 3.88 -10.83
CA TYR A 210 -0.11 4.60 -10.11
C TYR A 210 -0.57 5.08 -8.72
N SER A 211 -1.79 5.61 -8.61
CA SER A 211 -2.35 6.07 -7.33
C SER A 211 -2.55 4.92 -6.33
N LEU A 212 -2.97 3.76 -6.82
CA LEU A 212 -3.14 2.57 -6.00
C LEU A 212 -1.79 1.99 -5.57
N CYS A 213 -0.81 1.97 -6.48
CA CYS A 213 0.57 1.59 -6.20
C CYS A 213 1.16 2.50 -5.11
N LEU A 214 0.99 3.82 -5.23
CA LEU A 214 1.43 4.77 -4.21
C LEU A 214 0.80 4.49 -2.85
N LEU A 215 -0.50 4.18 -2.78
CA LEU A 215 -1.15 3.90 -1.49
C LEU A 215 -0.57 2.67 -0.80
N GLU A 216 -0.31 1.58 -1.53
CA GLU A 216 0.33 0.39 -0.97
C GLU A 216 1.74 0.74 -0.44
N ARG A 217 2.53 1.45 -1.25
CA ARG A 217 3.90 1.87 -0.88
C ARG A 217 3.92 2.82 0.31
N LEU A 218 2.99 3.77 0.37
CA LEU A 218 2.82 4.69 1.48
C LEU A 218 2.46 3.95 2.76
N GLN A 219 1.54 2.98 2.71
CA GLN A 219 1.18 2.16 3.87
C GLN A 219 2.40 1.40 4.41
N ASP A 220 3.14 0.73 3.52
CA ASP A 220 4.34 0.00 3.89
C ASP A 220 5.40 0.92 4.51
N ALA A 221 5.68 2.06 3.88
CA ALA A 221 6.67 3.03 4.33
C ALA A 221 6.29 3.67 5.68
N LEU A 222 5.01 3.98 5.90
CA LEU A 222 4.51 4.45 7.20
C LEU A 222 4.69 3.39 8.29
N ARG A 223 4.35 2.13 8.00
CA ARG A 223 4.50 1.01 8.96
C ARG A 223 5.95 0.74 9.31
N ARG A 224 6.86 0.86 8.35
CA ARG A 224 8.32 0.71 8.54
C ARG A 224 8.99 1.94 9.15
N ARG A 225 8.30 3.08 9.20
CA ARG A 225 8.86 4.38 9.61
C ARG A 225 9.96 4.88 8.66
N ASP A 226 9.84 4.50 7.39
CA ASP A 226 10.61 5.08 6.27
C ASP A 226 9.95 6.37 5.79
N ILE A 227 8.64 6.49 5.98
CA ILE A 227 7.90 7.75 5.92
C ILE A 227 7.28 8.02 7.28
N TRP A 228 7.26 9.29 7.69
CA TRP A 228 6.60 9.75 8.91
C TRP A 228 5.98 11.14 8.70
N LEU A 229 5.21 11.59 9.69
CA LEU A 229 4.67 12.94 9.74
C LEU A 229 5.35 13.74 10.86
N GLU A 230 5.63 15.01 10.59
CA GLU A 230 5.98 15.94 11.67
C GLU A 230 4.75 16.18 12.56
N ASN A 231 4.98 16.46 13.85
CA ASN A 231 3.91 16.70 14.82
C ASN A 231 2.93 15.51 14.98
N SER A 232 3.44 14.28 14.84
CA SER A 232 2.72 13.04 15.10
C SER A 232 3.43 12.26 16.21
N ASP A 233 2.67 11.65 17.12
CA ASP A 233 3.23 10.84 18.19
C ASP A 233 3.41 9.37 17.76
N ARG A 234 2.38 8.82 17.08
CA ARG A 234 2.33 7.42 16.63
C ARG A 234 3.01 7.20 15.28
N TRP A 235 2.81 8.14 14.36
CA TRP A 235 3.32 8.13 12.98
C TRP A 235 4.44 9.13 12.75
N GLY A 236 5.01 9.69 13.83
CA GLY A 236 6.20 10.54 13.78
C GLY A 236 7.51 9.75 13.71
N ASP A 237 8.63 10.46 13.62
CA ASP A 237 9.95 9.85 13.53
C ASP A 237 10.36 9.22 14.87
N PRO A 238 10.48 7.88 14.97
CA PRO A 238 10.92 7.25 16.20
C PRO A 238 12.36 7.64 16.56
N ARG A 239 13.19 8.04 15.58
CA ARG A 239 14.61 8.35 15.76
C ARG A 239 14.82 9.62 16.58
N GLN A 240 13.86 10.54 16.58
CA GLN A 240 13.89 11.75 17.42
C GLN A 240 13.80 11.44 18.92
N LYS A 241 13.33 10.25 19.30
CA LYS A 241 13.22 9.83 20.71
C LYS A 241 14.51 9.14 21.22
N LEU A 242 15.49 8.94 20.34
CA LEU A 242 16.76 8.31 20.69
C LEU A 242 17.74 9.36 21.25
N LEU A 243 18.61 8.93 22.15
CA LEU A 243 19.76 9.75 22.57
C LEU A 243 20.65 10.00 21.35
N GLN A 244 21.15 11.24 21.24
CA GLN A 244 22.02 11.67 20.14
C GLN A 244 23.28 12.34 20.69
N GLY A 245 24.31 12.46 19.85
CA GLY A 245 25.52 13.23 20.17
C GLY A 245 26.19 12.79 21.48
N GLU A 246 26.52 13.77 22.32
CA GLU A 246 27.23 13.55 23.59
C GLU A 246 26.42 12.72 24.60
N GLU A 247 25.10 12.92 24.67
CA GLU A 247 24.23 12.15 25.57
C GLU A 247 24.26 10.66 25.23
N TRP A 248 24.25 10.33 23.94
CA TRP A 248 24.43 8.94 23.51
C TRP A 248 25.83 8.43 23.85
N GLN A 249 26.89 9.19 23.59
CA GLN A 249 28.25 8.74 23.92
C GLN A 249 28.43 8.44 25.41
N ALA A 250 27.85 9.28 26.28
CA ALA A 250 27.87 9.07 27.73
C ALA A 250 27.13 7.79 28.16
N GLN A 251 26.01 7.46 27.49
CA GLN A 251 25.18 6.29 27.83
C GLN A 251 25.52 5.02 27.03
N ARG A 252 26.36 5.11 25.99
CA ARG A 252 26.64 4.00 25.07
C ARG A 252 27.13 2.75 25.78
N VAL A 253 28.15 2.87 26.64
CA VAL A 253 28.73 1.73 27.37
C VAL A 253 27.72 1.07 28.33
N PRO A 254 27.05 1.81 29.24
CA PRO A 254 26.08 1.19 30.15
C PRO A 254 24.88 0.57 29.40
N VAL A 255 24.36 1.23 28.36
CA VAL A 255 23.24 0.69 27.56
C VAL A 255 23.64 -0.58 26.82
N CYS A 256 24.77 -0.59 26.10
CA CYS A 256 25.25 -1.78 25.39
C CYS A 256 25.47 -2.95 26.35
N ARG A 257 26.05 -2.69 27.54
CA ARG A 257 26.25 -3.71 28.57
C ARG A 257 24.93 -4.27 29.08
N ALA A 258 23.95 -3.41 29.38
CA ALA A 258 22.63 -3.83 29.88
C ALA A 258 21.87 -4.68 28.86
N LEU A 259 22.02 -4.38 27.56
CA LEU A 259 21.40 -5.13 26.47
C LEU A 259 22.21 -6.35 26.02
N GLY A 260 23.39 -6.62 26.62
CA GLY A 260 24.27 -7.72 26.21
C GLY A 260 24.86 -7.56 24.81
N HIS A 261 24.98 -6.33 24.31
CA HIS A 261 25.51 -6.01 23.00
C HIS A 261 26.93 -5.44 23.06
N PRO A 262 27.77 -5.65 22.03
CA PRO A 262 29.06 -5.00 21.95
C PRO A 262 28.91 -3.48 21.76
N THR A 263 29.83 -2.71 22.31
CA THR A 263 29.87 -1.24 22.18
C THR A 263 30.23 -0.76 20.77
N ASN A 264 30.77 -1.66 19.95
CA ASN A 264 31.06 -1.42 18.54
C ASN A 264 29.87 -1.87 17.68
N GLY A 265 29.24 -0.90 16.99
CA GLY A 265 28.07 -1.14 16.15
C GLY A 265 28.30 -2.14 15.01
N SER A 266 29.48 -2.13 14.38
CA SER A 266 29.82 -3.08 13.30
C SER A 266 29.93 -4.52 13.82
N LYS A 267 30.42 -4.70 15.05
CA LYS A 267 30.42 -6.03 15.68
C LYS A 267 29.01 -6.48 16.03
N ALA A 268 28.17 -5.55 16.49
CA ALA A 268 26.77 -5.84 16.80
C ALA A 268 26.00 -6.26 15.53
N SER A 269 26.19 -5.56 14.41
CA SER A 269 25.50 -5.86 13.16
C SER A 269 25.89 -7.24 12.61
N VAL A 270 27.17 -7.61 12.67
CA VAL A 270 27.63 -8.96 12.27
C VAL A 270 27.03 -10.04 13.17
N GLN A 271 26.98 -9.82 14.49
CA GLN A 271 26.36 -10.78 15.41
C GLN A 271 24.86 -10.95 15.19
N LEU A 272 24.16 -9.87 14.84
CA LEU A 272 22.74 -9.92 14.50
C LEU A 272 22.50 -10.62 13.16
N ALA A 273 23.33 -10.35 12.15
CA ALA A 273 23.24 -11.02 10.86
C ALA A 273 23.45 -12.53 10.96
N ALA A 274 24.30 -13.00 11.88
CA ALA A 274 24.51 -14.42 12.13
C ALA A 274 23.34 -15.14 12.84
N ARG A 275 22.33 -14.39 13.32
CA ARG A 275 21.13 -14.92 14.00
C ARG A 275 19.86 -14.91 13.15
N LEU A 276 19.92 -14.29 11.97
CA LEU A 276 18.85 -14.20 10.98
C LEU A 276 19.03 -15.29 9.92
#